data_AF-A0A172TCD7-F1
#
_entry.id   AF-A0A172TCD7-F1
#
_cell.length_a   1.000
_cell.length_b   1.000
_cell.length_c   1.000
_cell.angle_alpha   90.00
_cell.angle_beta   90.00
_cell.angle_gamma   90.00
#
_symmetry.space_group_name_H-M   'P 1'
#
loop_
_entity.id
_entity.type
_entity.pdbx_description
1 polymer ?
#
loop_
_entity_poly.entity_id
_entity_poly.type
_entity_poly.pdbx_seq_one_letter_code
_entity_poly.pdbx_strand_id
1 'polypeptide(L)'
;MPWVAIVCAAIMWIILLFLFNKETAPEPVVIDPAVTASISKEWPTLGKQIYEQGVVASGATACAGCHGLQGQGGAGPALAGDEKILKDPVYVHTILKNGKGSMPSYANLKENEIYAVANYVLNSWGNKIEEPLTPALVAEGQTKIDPAVLKNRSRFVPEDINLPEIFLATFIMVLLTYGLIGLYSVWAEGLELHPGIHKVRATPVAMLSMIVTLILSLVFSVLFIRQMSADYAAWQNQEMPNVAMEGFYAAMILFTIAIAIGLYKKYFMDGEVLVEDTSGEFPW
;
A
#
# COMPACT_ATOMS: atom_id res chain seq x y z
N MET A 1 20.23 -19.80 0.99
CA MET A 1 20.09 -19.68 -0.49
C MET A 1 19.57 -18.28 -0.84
N PRO A 2 20.45 -17.26 -0.84
CA PRO A 2 20.06 -15.85 -1.01
C PRO A 2 19.51 -15.52 -2.41
N TRP A 3 19.82 -16.30 -3.43
CA TRP A 3 19.41 -16.02 -4.82
C TRP A 3 17.90 -16.09 -5.05
N VAL A 4 17.17 -16.99 -4.36
CA VAL A 4 15.72 -17.14 -4.50
C VAL A 4 14.99 -15.89 -3.99
N ALA A 5 15.43 -15.33 -2.86
CA ALA A 5 14.84 -14.12 -2.29
C ALA A 5 15.04 -12.90 -3.23
N ILE A 6 16.21 -12.80 -3.85
CA ILE A 6 16.52 -11.72 -4.80
C ILE A 6 15.65 -11.82 -6.06
N VAL A 7 15.49 -13.03 -6.61
CA VAL A 7 14.65 -13.25 -7.80
C VAL A 7 13.17 -12.99 -7.48
N CYS A 8 12.67 -13.45 -6.33
CA CYS A 8 11.30 -13.17 -5.91
C CYS A 8 11.06 -11.67 -5.71
N ALA A 9 12.00 -10.93 -5.12
CA ALA A 9 11.91 -9.48 -4.96
C ALA A 9 11.89 -8.76 -6.32
N ALA A 10 12.72 -9.18 -7.27
CA ALA A 10 12.75 -8.62 -8.63
C ALA A 10 11.46 -8.88 -9.42
N ILE A 11 10.84 -10.05 -9.26
CA ILE A 11 9.55 -10.35 -9.91
C ILE A 11 8.43 -9.51 -9.28
N MET A 12 8.36 -9.46 -7.95
CA MET A 12 7.40 -8.62 -7.23
C MET A 12 7.53 -7.14 -7.62
N TRP A 13 8.75 -6.66 -7.82
CA TRP A 13 9.03 -5.31 -8.32
C TRP A 13 8.36 -5.03 -9.65
N ILE A 14 8.62 -5.89 -10.65
CA ILE A 14 8.09 -5.70 -12.01
C ILE A 14 6.56 -5.66 -11.95
N ILE A 15 5.96 -6.57 -11.18
CA ILE A 15 4.51 -6.64 -10.99
C ILE A 15 3.96 -5.35 -10.35
N LEU A 16 4.61 -4.84 -9.30
CA LEU A 16 4.17 -3.61 -8.63
C LEU A 16 4.27 -2.39 -9.56
N LEU A 17 5.34 -2.27 -10.35
CA LEU A 17 5.44 -1.18 -11.34
C LEU A 17 4.28 -1.18 -12.34
N PHE A 18 3.92 -2.35 -12.87
CA PHE A 18 2.80 -2.46 -13.81
C PHE A 18 1.44 -2.23 -13.14
N LEU A 19 1.25 -2.71 -11.91
CA LEU A 19 0.02 -2.48 -11.14
C LEU A 19 -0.18 -1.01 -10.79
N PHE A 20 0.83 -0.34 -10.23
CA PHE A 20 0.74 1.06 -9.86
C PHE A 20 0.56 1.98 -11.07
N ASN A 21 1.21 1.68 -12.20
CA ASN A 21 1.02 2.45 -13.44
C ASN A 21 -0.43 2.40 -13.93
N LYS A 22 -1.14 1.28 -13.71
CA LYS A 22 -2.54 1.12 -14.11
C LYS A 22 -3.50 1.81 -13.14
N GLU A 23 -3.21 1.81 -11.85
CA GLU A 23 -4.05 2.45 -10.83
C GLU A 23 -3.97 3.99 -10.84
N THR A 24 -2.89 4.56 -11.38
CA THR A 24 -2.75 6.03 -11.50
C THR A 24 -3.27 6.60 -12.82
N ALA A 25 -3.72 5.77 -13.76
CA ALA A 25 -4.30 6.25 -15.00
C ALA A 25 -5.71 6.80 -14.74
N PRO A 26 -5.98 8.10 -14.94
CA PRO A 26 -7.32 8.65 -14.73
C PRO A 26 -8.31 7.97 -15.67
N GLU A 27 -9.45 7.52 -15.13
CA GLU A 27 -10.52 6.96 -15.95
C GLU A 27 -11.02 8.01 -16.96
N PRO A 28 -11.23 7.63 -18.24
CA PRO A 28 -11.74 8.55 -19.24
C PRO A 28 -13.17 8.98 -18.88
N VAL A 29 -13.34 10.28 -18.64
CA VAL A 29 -14.61 10.86 -18.22
C VAL A 29 -15.59 10.86 -19.39
N VAL A 30 -16.75 10.22 -19.20
CA VAL A 30 -17.85 10.24 -20.16
C VAL A 30 -18.59 11.56 -20.03
N ILE A 31 -18.40 12.45 -21.00
CA ILE A 31 -19.12 13.73 -21.10
C ILE A 31 -20.57 13.42 -21.52
N ASP A 32 -21.57 13.75 -20.70
CA ASP A 32 -22.97 13.69 -21.10
C ASP A 32 -23.26 14.79 -22.14
N PRO A 33 -23.56 14.45 -23.41
CA PRO A 33 -23.79 15.41 -24.48
C PRO A 33 -24.97 16.36 -24.23
N ALA A 34 -25.93 15.95 -23.38
CA ALA A 34 -27.09 16.78 -23.05
C ALA A 34 -26.72 17.98 -22.16
N VAL A 35 -25.73 17.80 -21.28
CA VAL A 35 -25.28 18.83 -20.34
C VAL A 35 -24.37 19.86 -21.02
N THR A 36 -23.50 19.42 -21.94
CA THR A 36 -22.73 20.33 -22.80
C THR A 36 -23.63 21.18 -23.69
N ALA A 37 -24.70 20.60 -24.25
CA ALA A 37 -25.64 21.29 -25.12
C ALA A 37 -26.47 22.36 -24.39
N SER A 38 -26.91 22.09 -23.15
CA SER A 38 -27.64 23.09 -22.35
C SER A 38 -26.74 24.25 -21.93
N ILE A 39 -25.53 23.96 -21.44
CA ILE A 39 -24.55 24.98 -21.05
C ILE A 39 -24.19 25.86 -22.25
N SER A 40 -23.92 25.27 -23.42
CA SER A 40 -23.60 25.98 -24.68
C SER A 40 -24.66 27.00 -25.09
N LYS A 41 -25.93 26.71 -24.78
CA LYS A 41 -27.07 27.57 -25.11
C LYS A 41 -27.28 28.68 -24.08
N GLU A 42 -26.98 28.40 -22.81
CA GLU A 42 -27.27 29.29 -21.69
C GLU A 42 -26.16 30.32 -21.43
N TRP A 43 -24.89 29.96 -21.61
CA TRP A 43 -23.76 30.85 -21.25
C TRP A 43 -23.73 32.20 -22.00
N PRO A 44 -24.11 32.33 -23.29
CA PRO A 44 -23.98 33.61 -23.99
C PRO A 44 -24.91 34.70 -23.45
N THR A 45 -26.06 34.30 -22.90
CA THR A 45 -27.10 35.21 -22.40
C THR A 45 -27.04 35.32 -20.89
N LEU A 46 -27.11 34.19 -20.18
CA LEU A 46 -27.09 34.15 -18.71
C LEU A 46 -25.72 34.58 -18.18
N GLY A 47 -24.63 34.11 -18.79
CA GLY A 47 -23.28 34.46 -18.36
C GLY A 47 -22.98 35.95 -18.53
N LYS A 48 -23.41 36.53 -19.66
CA LYS A 48 -23.31 37.98 -19.91
C LYS A 48 -24.11 38.78 -18.89
N GLN A 49 -25.36 38.37 -18.62
CA GLN A 49 -26.21 39.04 -17.65
C GLN A 49 -25.58 39.05 -16.26
N ILE A 50 -25.08 37.89 -15.79
CA ILE A 50 -24.40 37.77 -14.50
C ILE A 50 -23.13 38.63 -14.47
N TYR A 51 -22.35 38.64 -15.55
CA TYR A 51 -21.12 39.42 -15.64
C TYR A 51 -21.37 40.93 -15.54
N GLU A 52 -22.35 41.44 -16.30
CA GLU A 52 -22.63 42.87 -16.41
C GLU A 52 -23.48 43.40 -15.25
N GLN A 53 -24.42 42.61 -14.72
CA GLN A 53 -25.45 43.07 -13.78
C GLN A 53 -25.36 42.41 -12.40
N GLY A 54 -24.63 41.30 -12.26
CA GLY A 54 -24.63 40.49 -11.05
C GLY A 54 -25.95 39.74 -10.85
N VAL A 55 -26.08 39.08 -9.70
CA VAL A 55 -27.30 38.37 -9.29
C VAL A 55 -27.73 38.87 -7.93
N VAL A 56 -28.69 39.80 -7.92
CA VAL A 56 -29.22 40.42 -6.69
C VAL A 56 -29.78 39.36 -5.73
N ALA A 57 -30.47 38.34 -6.24
CA ALA A 57 -31.06 37.28 -5.44
C ALA A 57 -30.03 36.45 -4.66
N SER A 58 -28.82 36.30 -5.19
CA SER A 58 -27.73 35.53 -4.59
C SER A 58 -26.68 36.42 -3.91
N GLY A 59 -26.90 37.75 -3.90
CA GLY A 59 -25.95 38.74 -3.40
C GLY A 59 -24.68 38.89 -4.24
N ALA A 60 -24.66 38.35 -5.47
CA ALA A 60 -23.50 38.42 -6.34
C ALA A 60 -23.40 39.79 -7.02
N THR A 61 -22.34 40.53 -6.72
CA THR A 61 -22.03 41.81 -7.38
C THR A 61 -21.63 41.61 -8.85
N ALA A 62 -21.90 42.62 -9.69
CA ALA A 62 -21.51 42.59 -11.10
C ALA A 62 -19.99 42.45 -11.27
N CYS A 63 -19.56 41.44 -12.03
CA CYS A 63 -18.15 41.16 -12.29
C CYS A 63 -17.47 42.31 -13.06
N ALA A 64 -18.22 42.93 -13.99
CA ALA A 64 -17.78 44.08 -14.78
C ALA A 64 -17.40 45.30 -13.93
N GLY A 65 -17.92 45.41 -12.69
CA GLY A 65 -17.57 46.50 -11.78
C GLY A 65 -16.10 46.50 -11.38
N CYS A 66 -15.46 45.33 -11.31
CA CYS A 66 -14.04 45.20 -10.99
C CYS A 66 -13.19 44.85 -12.23
N HIS A 67 -13.70 44.01 -13.12
CA HIS A 67 -12.96 43.49 -14.28
C HIS A 67 -13.20 44.29 -15.58
N GLY A 68 -14.06 45.30 -15.54
CA GLY A 68 -14.44 46.12 -16.70
C GLY A 68 -15.47 45.43 -17.60
N LEU A 69 -16.26 46.21 -18.35
CA LEU A 69 -17.31 45.66 -19.25
C LEU A 69 -16.75 44.80 -20.40
N GLN A 70 -15.49 45.01 -20.76
CA GLN A 70 -14.81 44.28 -21.83
C GLN A 70 -13.69 43.37 -21.29
N GLY A 71 -13.72 43.03 -20.00
CA GLY A 71 -12.65 42.25 -19.37
C GLY A 71 -11.28 42.94 -19.40
N GLN A 72 -11.22 44.24 -19.64
CA GLN A 72 -9.96 45.00 -19.76
C GLN A 72 -9.26 45.20 -18.41
N GLY A 73 -9.90 44.81 -17.31
CA GLY A 73 -9.41 45.02 -15.95
C GLY A 73 -9.76 46.39 -15.39
N GLY A 74 -9.33 46.63 -14.16
CA GLY A 74 -9.60 47.85 -13.40
C GLY A 74 -9.17 47.66 -11.96
N ALA A 75 -10.13 47.56 -11.04
CA ALA A 75 -9.87 47.14 -9.67
C ALA A 75 -9.47 45.64 -9.58
N GLY A 76 -9.99 44.83 -10.50
CA GLY A 76 -9.60 43.44 -10.70
C GLY A 76 -8.66 43.27 -11.91
N PRO A 77 -8.00 42.10 -12.03
CA PRO A 77 -7.14 41.81 -13.18
C PRO A 77 -7.90 41.80 -14.51
N ALA A 78 -7.19 42.07 -15.60
CA ALA A 78 -7.71 41.90 -16.94
C ALA A 78 -8.01 40.42 -17.21
N LEU A 79 -9.18 40.15 -17.78
CA LEU A 79 -9.63 38.82 -18.18
C LEU A 79 -9.55 38.63 -19.71
N ALA A 80 -9.55 39.72 -20.48
CA ALA A 80 -9.45 39.70 -21.92
C ALA A 80 -8.06 39.24 -22.37
N GLY A 81 -8.00 38.15 -23.13
CA GLY A 81 -6.75 37.60 -23.68
C GLY A 81 -5.81 37.01 -22.63
N ASP A 82 -6.30 36.66 -21.43
CA ASP A 82 -5.44 36.09 -20.39
C ASP A 82 -5.12 34.62 -20.71
N GLU A 83 -3.86 34.34 -21.04
CA GLU A 83 -3.40 32.98 -21.34
C GLU A 83 -3.56 32.02 -20.16
N LYS A 84 -3.57 32.50 -18.92
CA LYS A 84 -3.62 31.64 -17.72
C LYS A 84 -4.99 30.96 -17.61
N ILE A 85 -6.06 31.70 -17.86
CA ILE A 85 -7.42 31.16 -17.81
C ILE A 85 -7.73 30.26 -19.00
N LEU A 86 -7.03 30.45 -20.13
CA LEU A 86 -7.15 29.58 -21.30
C LEU A 86 -6.38 28.26 -21.14
N LYS A 87 -5.22 28.30 -20.47
CA LYS A 87 -4.42 27.11 -20.16
C LYS A 87 -5.10 26.20 -19.13
N ASP A 88 -5.81 26.80 -18.16
CA ASP A 88 -6.59 26.06 -17.16
C ASP A 88 -7.99 26.67 -16.99
N PRO A 89 -8.98 26.21 -17.77
CA PRO A 89 -10.38 26.65 -17.64
C PRO A 89 -11.01 26.33 -16.27
N VAL A 90 -10.53 25.28 -15.58
CA VAL A 90 -11.05 24.85 -14.27
C VAL A 90 -10.63 25.82 -13.17
N TYR A 91 -9.52 26.53 -13.38
CA TYR A 91 -9.08 27.63 -12.54
C TYR A 91 -10.14 28.71 -12.35
N VAL A 92 -10.86 29.07 -13.43
CA VAL A 92 -11.89 30.12 -13.40
C VAL A 92 -13.06 29.71 -12.51
N HIS A 93 -13.56 28.48 -12.66
CA HIS A 93 -14.64 27.95 -11.80
C HIS A 93 -14.22 27.89 -10.33
N THR A 94 -12.98 27.47 -10.07
CA THR A 94 -12.43 27.39 -8.71
C THR A 94 -12.34 28.77 -8.05
N ILE A 95 -11.88 29.81 -8.76
CA ILE A 95 -11.86 31.18 -8.25
C ILE A 95 -13.28 31.70 -8.00
N LEU A 96 -14.24 31.41 -8.88
CA LEU A 96 -15.61 31.86 -8.68
C LEU A 96 -16.23 31.25 -7.41
N LYS A 97 -15.98 29.96 -7.14
CA LYS A 97 -16.47 29.32 -5.92
C LYS A 97 -15.74 29.78 -4.66
N ASN A 98 -14.42 29.84 -4.68
CA ASN A 98 -13.63 30.01 -3.45
C ASN A 98 -13.17 31.46 -3.20
N GLY A 99 -13.25 32.34 -4.21
CA GLY A 99 -12.64 33.65 -4.19
C GLY A 99 -11.11 33.58 -4.31
N LYS A 100 -10.47 34.75 -4.48
CA LYS A 100 -9.00 34.87 -4.50
C LYS A 100 -8.55 36.28 -4.14
N GLY A 101 -7.82 36.41 -3.03
CA GLY A 101 -7.34 37.72 -2.56
C GLY A 101 -8.50 38.66 -2.28
N SER A 102 -8.57 39.79 -2.98
CA SER A 102 -9.67 40.77 -2.86
C SER A 102 -10.93 40.37 -3.63
N MET A 103 -10.90 39.33 -4.46
CA MET A 103 -12.09 38.83 -5.16
C MET A 103 -12.94 37.99 -4.21
N PRO A 104 -14.23 38.35 -3.98
CA PRO A 104 -15.12 37.61 -3.09
C PRO A 104 -15.44 36.22 -3.65
N SER A 105 -15.84 35.31 -2.76
CA SER A 105 -16.43 34.02 -3.12
C SER A 105 -17.86 34.19 -3.60
N TYR A 106 -18.22 33.47 -4.67
CA TYR A 106 -19.58 33.40 -5.22
C TYR A 106 -20.17 32.00 -5.06
N ALA A 107 -19.83 31.29 -3.98
CA ALA A 107 -20.37 29.96 -3.67
C ALA A 107 -21.91 29.93 -3.53
N ASN A 108 -22.54 31.10 -3.33
CA ASN A 108 -23.99 31.24 -3.23
C ASN A 108 -24.70 31.29 -4.59
N LEU A 109 -23.97 31.41 -5.71
CA LEU A 109 -24.54 31.27 -7.04
C LEU A 109 -24.95 29.82 -7.31
N LYS A 110 -26.00 29.63 -8.11
CA LYS A 110 -26.38 28.29 -8.55
C LYS A 110 -25.29 27.73 -9.47
N GLU A 111 -25.16 26.42 -9.49
CA GLU A 111 -24.11 25.75 -10.26
C GLU A 111 -24.16 26.13 -11.76
N ASN A 112 -25.36 26.20 -12.34
CA ASN A 112 -25.56 26.63 -13.73
C ASN A 112 -25.16 28.10 -13.98
N GLU A 113 -25.38 28.98 -13.00
CA GLU A 113 -24.97 30.40 -13.06
C GLU A 113 -23.45 30.54 -13.05
N ILE A 114 -22.75 29.73 -12.24
CA ILE A 114 -21.28 29.69 -12.18
C ILE A 114 -20.70 29.20 -13.52
N TYR A 115 -21.23 28.12 -14.09
CA TYR A 115 -20.79 27.65 -15.41
C TYR A 115 -21.09 28.65 -16.53
N ALA A 116 -22.24 29.34 -16.46
CA ALA A 116 -22.60 30.34 -17.45
C ALA A 116 -21.62 31.53 -17.44
N VAL A 117 -21.31 32.09 -16.26
CA VAL A 117 -20.36 33.21 -16.16
C VAL A 117 -18.92 32.80 -16.45
N ALA A 118 -18.50 31.59 -16.04
CA ALA A 118 -17.17 31.07 -16.35
C ALA A 118 -16.98 30.89 -17.86
N ASN A 119 -17.94 30.26 -18.54
CA ASN A 119 -17.89 30.09 -20.00
C ASN A 119 -17.99 31.41 -20.75
N TYR A 120 -18.74 32.39 -20.24
CA TYR A 120 -18.77 33.73 -20.81
C TYR A 120 -17.38 34.39 -20.79
N VAL A 121 -16.68 34.34 -19.65
CA VAL A 121 -15.31 34.88 -19.54
C VAL A 121 -14.34 34.14 -20.47
N LEU A 122 -14.43 32.81 -20.54
CA LEU A 122 -13.55 31.96 -21.35
C LEU A 122 -13.79 32.05 -22.86
N ASN A 123 -14.91 32.63 -23.30
CA ASN A 123 -15.28 32.77 -24.71
C ASN A 123 -15.51 34.23 -25.15
N SER A 124 -15.14 35.21 -24.31
CA SER A 124 -15.29 36.64 -24.60
C SER A 124 -13.95 37.35 -24.75
N TRP A 125 -13.96 38.48 -25.46
CA TRP A 125 -12.83 39.42 -25.54
C TRP A 125 -11.50 38.79 -25.99
N GLY A 126 -11.56 37.91 -27.00
CA GLY A 126 -10.39 37.22 -27.54
C GLY A 126 -10.06 35.90 -26.86
N ASN A 127 -10.74 35.56 -25.76
CA ASN A 127 -10.68 34.22 -25.16
C ASN A 127 -11.54 33.27 -25.99
N LYS A 128 -11.01 32.08 -26.26
CA LYS A 128 -11.75 31.01 -26.94
C LYS A 128 -11.24 29.66 -26.44
N ILE A 129 -12.15 28.86 -25.90
CA ILE A 129 -11.91 27.45 -25.55
C ILE A 129 -12.60 26.56 -26.58
N GLU A 130 -12.02 25.40 -26.88
CA GLU A 130 -12.56 24.48 -27.90
C GLU A 130 -13.88 23.84 -27.46
N GLU A 131 -13.99 23.53 -26.16
CA GLU A 131 -15.19 22.96 -25.54
C GLU A 131 -15.63 23.79 -24.34
N PRO A 132 -16.94 23.98 -24.13
CA PRO A 132 -17.45 24.69 -22.97
C PRO A 132 -17.13 23.93 -21.67
N LEU A 133 -16.79 24.68 -20.62
CA LEU A 133 -16.55 24.14 -19.30
C LEU A 133 -17.83 23.48 -18.76
N THR A 134 -17.72 22.20 -18.39
CA THR A 134 -18.82 21.40 -17.85
C THR A 134 -18.51 20.85 -16.45
N PRO A 135 -19.53 20.40 -15.70
CA PRO A 135 -19.31 19.74 -14.41
C PRO A 135 -18.36 18.53 -14.48
N ALA A 136 -18.41 17.78 -15.59
CA ALA A 136 -17.51 16.66 -15.82
C ALA A 136 -16.04 17.12 -15.97
N LEU A 137 -15.80 18.18 -16.74
CA LEU A 137 -14.46 18.76 -16.92
C LEU A 137 -13.92 19.41 -15.64
N VAL A 138 -14.78 20.04 -14.83
CA VAL A 138 -14.37 20.57 -13.52
C VAL A 138 -14.07 19.44 -12.55
N ALA A 139 -14.89 18.39 -12.50
CA ALA A 139 -14.60 17.23 -11.67
C ALA A 139 -13.28 16.57 -12.10
N GLU A 140 -13.00 16.48 -13.41
CA GLU A 140 -11.72 16.00 -13.94
C GLU A 140 -10.56 16.93 -13.60
N GLY A 141 -10.71 18.25 -13.72
CA GLY A 141 -9.66 19.20 -13.35
C GLY A 141 -9.43 19.27 -11.84
N GLN A 142 -10.44 18.97 -11.03
CA GLN A 142 -10.32 18.86 -9.58
C GLN A 142 -9.69 17.54 -9.14
N THR A 143 -9.87 16.45 -9.91
CA THR A 143 -9.15 15.17 -9.68
C THR A 143 -7.74 15.19 -10.26
N LYS A 144 -7.50 15.98 -11.31
CA LYS A 144 -6.18 16.50 -11.69
C LYS A 144 -5.71 17.56 -10.69
N ILE A 145 -5.67 17.17 -9.42
CA ILE A 145 -4.95 17.93 -8.39
C ILE A 145 -3.54 18.12 -8.94
N ASP A 146 -3.20 19.38 -9.25
CA ASP A 146 -1.85 19.78 -9.61
C ASP A 146 -0.90 19.12 -8.59
N PRO A 147 0.12 18.34 -9.02
CA PRO A 147 1.10 17.78 -8.11
C PRO A 147 1.73 18.85 -7.19
N ALA A 148 1.58 20.15 -7.49
CA ALA A 148 1.83 21.28 -6.60
C ALA A 148 1.02 21.30 -5.29
N VAL A 149 -0.25 20.90 -5.27
CA VAL A 149 -1.04 20.80 -4.01
C VAL A 149 -0.65 19.56 -3.21
N LEU A 150 -0.07 18.55 -3.88
CA LEU A 150 0.63 17.43 -3.26
C LEU A 150 2.12 17.73 -2.95
N LYS A 151 2.63 18.96 -3.19
CA LYS A 151 3.99 19.41 -2.81
C LYS A 151 4.09 19.69 -1.30
N ASN A 152 3.84 18.67 -0.50
CA ASN A 152 4.72 18.42 0.65
C ASN A 152 5.69 17.28 0.30
N ARG A 153 6.11 17.20 -0.98
CA ARG A 153 7.31 16.46 -1.34
C ARG A 153 8.47 17.22 -0.72
N SER A 154 9.22 16.53 0.14
CA SER A 154 10.38 17.10 0.84
C SER A 154 11.26 17.89 -0.14
N ARG A 155 11.76 19.06 0.28
CA ARG A 155 12.68 19.96 -0.46
C ARG A 155 13.82 19.26 -1.22
N PHE A 156 14.15 18.03 -0.85
CA PHE A 156 15.25 17.23 -1.38
C PHE A 156 14.93 16.42 -2.64
N VAL A 157 13.69 16.41 -3.15
CA VAL A 157 13.34 15.66 -4.36
C VAL A 157 13.19 16.63 -5.56
N PRO A 158 14.07 16.55 -6.58
CA PRO A 158 13.96 17.30 -7.83
C PRO A 158 12.59 17.14 -8.52
N GLU A 159 12.14 18.18 -9.23
CA GLU A 159 10.79 18.22 -9.83
C GLU A 159 10.63 17.33 -11.08
N ASP A 160 11.75 16.89 -11.66
CA ASP A 160 11.83 16.07 -12.87
C ASP A 160 11.79 14.55 -12.60
N ILE A 161 11.82 14.13 -11.33
CA ILE A 161 11.87 12.71 -10.96
C ILE A 161 10.47 12.11 -10.76
N ASN A 162 10.17 11.06 -11.52
CA ASN A 162 8.91 10.34 -11.43
C ASN A 162 8.84 9.41 -10.20
N LEU A 163 7.63 9.09 -9.72
CA LEU A 163 7.45 8.21 -8.55
C LEU A 163 8.16 6.84 -8.68
N PRO A 164 8.16 6.17 -9.84
CA PRO A 164 8.94 4.94 -10.03
C PRO A 164 10.46 5.12 -9.85
N GLU A 165 10.99 6.27 -10.23
CA GLU A 165 12.41 6.59 -10.12
C GLU A 165 12.81 6.86 -8.66
N ILE A 166 11.95 7.51 -7.88
CA ILE A 166 12.15 7.68 -6.42
C ILE A 166 12.19 6.31 -5.74
N PHE A 167 11.27 5.42 -6.11
CA PHE A 167 11.22 4.06 -5.56
C PHE A 167 12.48 3.26 -5.95
N LEU A 168 12.93 3.39 -7.20
CA LEU A 168 14.18 2.77 -7.67
C LEU A 168 15.40 3.26 -6.88
N ALA A 169 15.53 4.58 -6.71
CA ALA A 169 16.65 5.18 -6.00
C ALA A 169 16.71 4.77 -4.52
N THR A 170 15.56 4.77 -3.82
CA THR A 170 15.49 4.37 -2.40
C THR A 170 15.84 2.89 -2.22
N PHE A 171 15.41 2.01 -3.13
CA PHE A 171 15.76 0.61 -3.03
C PHE A 171 17.24 0.33 -3.38
N ILE A 172 17.81 1.01 -4.38
CA ILE A 172 19.25 0.90 -4.67
C ILE A 172 20.05 1.29 -3.43
N MET A 173 19.66 2.37 -2.74
CA MET A 173 20.26 2.78 -1.47
C MET A 173 20.16 1.68 -0.40
N VAL A 174 19.01 1.04 -0.25
CA VAL A 174 18.82 -0.08 0.70
C VAL A 174 19.71 -1.27 0.34
N LEU A 175 19.75 -1.69 -0.93
CA LEU A 175 20.56 -2.81 -1.38
C LEU A 175 22.06 -2.53 -1.22
N LEU A 176 22.52 -1.32 -1.53
CA LEU A 176 23.91 -0.92 -1.32
C LEU A 176 24.27 -0.93 0.16
N THR A 177 23.38 -0.42 1.02
CA THR A 177 23.59 -0.44 2.48
C THR A 177 23.68 -1.87 2.99
N TYR A 178 22.77 -2.74 2.56
CA TYR A 178 22.79 -4.16 2.94
C TYR A 178 24.05 -4.88 2.42
N GLY A 179 24.48 -4.59 1.19
CA GLY A 179 25.72 -5.12 0.63
C GLY A 179 26.97 -4.69 1.41
N LEU A 180 27.03 -3.42 1.81
CA LEU A 180 28.12 -2.90 2.65
C LEU A 180 28.15 -3.53 4.04
N ILE A 181 26.98 -3.68 4.68
CA ILE A 181 26.87 -4.38 5.98
C ILE A 181 27.36 -5.82 5.85
N GLY A 182 26.94 -6.54 4.81
CA GLY A 182 27.38 -7.92 4.59
C GLY A 182 28.89 -8.03 4.35
N LEU A 183 29.47 -7.10 3.57
CA LEU A 183 30.91 -7.07 3.33
C LEU A 183 31.70 -6.76 4.61
N TYR A 184 31.19 -5.83 5.42
CA TYR A 184 31.78 -5.48 6.71
C TYR A 184 31.71 -6.63 7.71
N SER A 185 30.57 -7.32 7.79
CA SER A 185 30.39 -8.50 8.66
C SER A 185 31.38 -9.60 8.28
N VAL A 186 31.53 -9.92 6.98
CA VAL A 186 32.55 -10.90 6.54
C VAL A 186 33.98 -10.45 6.87
N TRP A 187 34.27 -9.15 6.74
CA TRP A 187 35.59 -8.60 7.08
C TRP A 187 35.87 -8.64 8.60
N ALA A 188 34.85 -8.39 9.44
CA ALA A 188 34.97 -8.33 10.88
C ALA A 188 34.95 -9.71 11.55
N GLU A 189 34.05 -10.59 11.12
CA GLU A 189 33.78 -11.90 11.75
C GLU A 189 34.59 -13.04 11.10
N GLY A 190 35.12 -12.83 9.90
CA GLY A 190 35.81 -13.87 9.12
C GLY A 190 34.85 -14.93 8.54
N LEU A 191 35.40 -16.03 8.01
CA LEU A 191 34.64 -17.11 7.39
C LEU A 191 34.42 -18.32 8.32
N GLU A 192 35.11 -18.34 9.47
CA GLU A 192 35.14 -19.47 10.38
C GLU A 192 34.23 -19.23 11.58
N LEU A 193 33.23 -20.10 11.71
CA LEU A 193 32.31 -20.11 12.83
C LEU A 193 32.99 -20.76 14.04
N HIS A 194 33.15 -20.04 15.14
CA HIS A 194 33.67 -20.60 16.38
C HIS A 194 32.54 -21.35 17.12
N PRO A 195 32.64 -22.68 17.31
CA PRO A 195 31.55 -23.45 17.91
C PRO A 195 31.49 -23.26 19.43
N GLY A 196 30.39 -22.67 19.91
CA GLY A 196 30.03 -22.63 21.32
C GLY A 196 29.12 -23.79 21.70
N ILE A 197 29.26 -24.32 22.92
CA ILE A 197 28.40 -25.40 23.44
C ILE A 197 27.42 -24.80 24.45
N HIS A 198 26.12 -24.80 24.13
CA HIS A 198 25.09 -24.53 25.13
C HIS A 198 24.74 -25.82 25.86
N LYS A 199 25.24 -25.94 27.10
CA LYS A 199 24.87 -27.03 28.00
C LYS A 199 23.40 -26.91 28.39
N VAL A 200 22.58 -27.87 27.98
CA VAL A 200 21.15 -27.87 28.32
C VAL A 200 20.96 -28.47 29.70
N ARG A 201 20.36 -27.72 30.62
CA ARG A 201 19.94 -28.25 31.93
C ARG A 201 18.46 -28.58 31.90
N ALA A 202 18.14 -29.87 31.95
CA ALA A 202 16.77 -30.36 31.98
C ALA A 202 16.04 -29.81 33.22
N THR A 203 14.83 -29.30 33.01
CA THR A 203 13.96 -28.86 34.11
C THR A 203 13.27 -30.06 34.76
N PRO A 204 12.81 -29.95 36.02
CA PRO A 204 12.03 -31.02 36.67
C PRO A 204 10.81 -31.46 35.84
N VAL A 205 10.18 -30.52 35.13
CA VAL A 205 9.03 -30.81 34.23
C VAL A 205 9.48 -31.64 33.03
N ALA A 206 10.59 -31.28 32.36
CA ALA A 206 11.11 -32.05 31.24
C ALA A 206 11.53 -33.48 31.65
N MET A 207 12.12 -33.62 32.84
CA MET A 207 12.45 -34.93 33.43
C MET A 207 11.19 -35.76 33.68
N LEU A 208 10.17 -35.17 34.29
CA LEU A 208 8.89 -35.86 34.53
C LEU A 208 8.24 -36.29 33.21
N SER A 209 8.21 -35.40 32.20
CA SER A 209 7.68 -35.73 30.87
C SER A 209 8.42 -36.91 30.25
N MET A 210 9.75 -36.92 30.30
CA MET A 210 10.55 -38.05 29.80
C MET A 210 10.21 -39.36 30.52
N ILE A 211 10.18 -39.35 31.85
CA ILE A 211 9.86 -40.54 32.66
C ILE A 211 8.47 -41.08 32.31
N VAL A 212 7.46 -40.20 32.24
CA VAL A 212 6.08 -40.59 31.90
C VAL A 212 6.01 -41.19 30.49
N THR A 213 6.69 -40.59 29.50
CA THR A 213 6.72 -41.12 28.14
C THR A 213 7.38 -42.50 28.08
N LEU A 214 8.47 -42.72 28.80
CA LEU A 214 9.14 -44.03 28.86
C LEU A 214 8.27 -45.09 29.56
N ILE A 215 7.59 -44.73 30.65
CA ILE A 215 6.64 -45.62 31.33
C ILE A 215 5.50 -46.01 30.40
N LEU A 216 4.92 -45.05 29.67
CA LEU A 216 3.86 -45.33 28.70
C LEU A 216 4.33 -46.27 27.60
N SER A 217 5.55 -46.08 27.09
CA SER A 217 6.13 -46.98 26.08
C SER A 217 6.24 -48.42 26.60
N LEU A 218 6.68 -48.60 27.86
CA LEU A 218 6.72 -49.92 28.51
C LEU A 218 5.32 -50.51 28.70
N VAL A 219 4.35 -49.71 29.15
CA VAL A 219 2.97 -50.16 29.35
C VAL A 219 2.36 -50.65 28.03
N PHE A 220 2.49 -49.87 26.95
CA PHE A 220 1.98 -50.29 25.63
C PHE A 220 2.73 -51.51 25.08
N SER A 221 4.03 -51.64 25.35
CA SER A 221 4.79 -52.85 24.99
C SER A 221 4.25 -54.09 25.70
N VAL A 222 3.94 -53.99 26.99
CA VAL A 222 3.32 -55.10 27.76
C VAL A 222 1.93 -55.43 27.24
N LEU A 223 1.10 -54.42 26.94
CA LEU A 223 -0.24 -54.62 26.38
C LEU A 223 -0.19 -55.26 24.99
N PHE A 224 0.76 -54.86 24.15
CA PHE A 224 0.99 -55.47 22.83
C PHE A 224 1.37 -56.94 22.95
N ILE A 225 2.36 -57.28 23.80
CA ILE A 225 2.76 -58.68 24.01
C ILE A 225 1.60 -59.50 24.58
N ARG A 226 0.84 -58.94 25.53
CA ARG A 226 -0.33 -59.60 26.12
C ARG A 226 -1.40 -59.87 25.06
N GLN A 227 -1.67 -58.89 24.19
CA GLN A 227 -2.64 -59.03 23.10
C GLN A 227 -2.18 -60.10 22.10
N MET A 228 -0.93 -60.03 21.63
CA MET A 228 -0.37 -60.98 20.68
C MET A 228 -0.31 -62.41 21.24
N SER A 229 -0.02 -62.56 22.54
CA SER A 229 -0.07 -63.86 23.21
C SER A 229 -1.50 -64.40 23.34
N ALA A 230 -2.49 -63.54 23.55
CA ALA A 230 -3.89 -63.93 23.62
C ALA A 230 -4.41 -64.35 22.24
N ASP A 231 -4.11 -63.56 21.21
CA ASP A 231 -4.48 -63.84 19.82
C ASP A 231 -3.81 -65.13 19.32
N TYR A 232 -2.54 -65.39 19.70
CA TYR A 232 -1.86 -66.66 19.39
C TYR A 232 -2.54 -67.88 20.03
N ALA A 233 -3.00 -67.75 21.27
CA ALA A 233 -3.72 -68.82 21.95
C ALA A 233 -5.13 -69.03 21.35
N ALA A 234 -5.82 -67.95 21.02
CA ALA A 234 -7.15 -67.96 20.40
C ALA A 234 -7.12 -68.55 18.97
N TRP A 235 -6.02 -68.33 18.24
CA TRP A 235 -5.81 -68.90 16.92
C TRP A 235 -5.81 -70.43 16.92
N GLN A 236 -5.32 -71.06 18.00
CA GLN A 236 -5.41 -72.52 18.18
C GLN A 236 -6.86 -73.03 18.25
N ASN A 237 -7.79 -72.16 18.64
CA ASN A 237 -9.23 -72.42 18.76
C ASN A 237 -10.05 -71.93 17.55
N GLN A 238 -9.39 -71.56 16.43
CA GLN A 238 -10.03 -71.02 15.22
C GLN A 238 -10.77 -69.68 15.42
N GLU A 239 -10.45 -68.94 16.48
CA GLU A 239 -10.95 -67.58 16.68
C GLU A 239 -10.11 -66.58 15.86
N MET A 240 -10.76 -65.55 15.32
CA MET A 240 -10.11 -64.50 14.53
C MET A 240 -9.32 -63.55 15.45
N PRO A 241 -8.04 -63.25 15.14
CA PRO A 241 -7.22 -62.37 15.98
C PRO A 241 -7.70 -60.92 15.92
N ASN A 242 -7.49 -60.16 17.00
CA ASN A 242 -7.85 -58.74 17.06
C ASN A 242 -6.72 -57.84 16.54
N VAL A 243 -6.50 -57.90 15.23
CA VAL A 243 -5.45 -57.15 14.51
C VAL A 243 -5.55 -55.63 14.71
N ALA A 244 -6.77 -55.11 14.93
CA ALA A 244 -6.98 -53.69 15.18
C ALA A 244 -6.33 -53.23 16.50
N MET A 245 -6.46 -54.03 17.56
CA MET A 245 -5.85 -53.74 18.86
C MET A 245 -4.33 -53.93 18.84
N GLU A 246 -3.84 -54.96 18.14
CA GLU A 246 -2.40 -55.15 17.91
C GLU A 246 -1.79 -53.94 17.20
N GLY A 247 -2.41 -53.49 16.11
CA GLY A 247 -1.99 -52.32 15.35
C GLY A 247 -2.03 -51.04 16.18
N PHE A 248 -3.06 -50.86 17.02
CA PHE A 248 -3.16 -49.71 17.92
C PHE A 248 -2.01 -49.67 18.92
N TYR A 249 -1.73 -50.77 19.63
CA TYR A 249 -0.64 -50.80 20.60
C TYR A 249 0.73 -50.63 19.94
N ALA A 250 0.96 -51.25 18.77
CA ALA A 250 2.18 -51.04 17.99
C ALA A 250 2.38 -49.56 17.61
N ALA A 251 1.31 -48.89 17.17
CA ALA A 251 1.35 -47.47 16.85
C ALA A 251 1.65 -46.59 18.08
N MET A 252 1.07 -46.90 19.25
CA MET A 252 1.34 -46.18 20.49
C MET A 252 2.78 -46.34 20.97
N ILE A 253 3.39 -47.51 20.78
CA ILE A 253 4.82 -47.74 21.08
C ILE A 253 5.69 -46.83 20.20
N LEU A 254 5.46 -46.81 18.88
CA LEU A 254 6.22 -45.96 17.97
C LEU A 254 6.05 -44.47 18.29
N PHE A 255 4.82 -44.05 18.58
CA PHE A 255 4.51 -42.67 18.92
C PHE A 255 5.17 -42.22 20.22
N THR A 256 5.12 -43.03 21.27
CA THR A 256 5.77 -42.72 22.55
C THR A 256 7.29 -42.69 22.42
N ILE A 257 7.91 -43.58 21.63
CA ILE A 257 9.35 -43.53 21.34
C ILE A 257 9.71 -42.26 20.57
N ALA A 258 8.93 -41.88 19.55
CA ALA A 258 9.16 -40.66 18.78
C ALA A 258 9.08 -39.41 19.67
N ILE A 259 8.10 -39.35 20.58
CA ILE A 259 8.00 -38.27 21.58
C ILE A 259 9.22 -38.27 22.49
N ALA A 260 9.66 -39.43 22.99
CA ALA A 260 10.85 -39.51 23.86
C ALA A 260 12.10 -38.98 23.14
N ILE A 261 12.31 -39.34 21.87
CA ILE A 261 13.42 -38.81 21.05
C ILE A 261 13.30 -37.29 20.88
N GLY A 262 12.09 -36.78 20.61
CA GLY A 262 11.85 -35.34 20.48
C GLY A 262 12.14 -34.58 21.78
N LEU A 263 11.68 -35.11 22.92
CA LEU A 263 11.97 -34.55 24.25
C LEU A 263 13.46 -34.59 24.55
N TYR A 264 14.15 -35.69 24.23
CA TYR A 264 15.59 -35.84 24.40
C TYR A 264 16.34 -34.77 23.62
N LYS A 265 16.07 -34.66 22.31
CA LYS A 265 16.72 -33.66 21.45
C LYS A 265 16.48 -32.23 21.92
N LYS A 266 15.30 -31.93 22.46
CA LYS A 266 14.93 -30.57 22.86
C LYS A 266 15.44 -30.17 24.24
N TYR A 267 15.44 -31.09 25.20
CA TYR A 267 15.64 -30.75 26.61
C TYR A 267 16.83 -31.45 27.28
N PHE A 268 17.49 -32.38 26.59
CA PHE A 268 18.58 -33.19 27.16
C PHE A 268 19.82 -33.29 26.27
N MET A 269 19.71 -32.96 24.97
CA MET A 269 20.83 -32.90 24.06
C MET A 269 21.43 -31.50 24.07
N ASP A 270 22.75 -31.41 24.26
CA ASP A 270 23.45 -30.13 24.15
C ASP A 270 23.34 -29.60 22.73
N GLY A 271 23.07 -28.30 22.62
CA GLY A 271 23.00 -27.60 21.35
C GLY A 271 24.38 -27.04 20.98
N GLU A 272 24.83 -27.34 19.77
CA GLU A 272 25.88 -26.54 19.13
C GLU A 272 25.23 -25.21 18.71
N VAL A 273 25.75 -24.10 19.23
CA VAL A 273 25.27 -22.77 18.87
C VAL A 273 26.45 -21.91 18.46
N LEU A 274 26.20 -21.10 17.44
CA LEU A 274 27.07 -20.01 17.01
C LEU A 274 26.98 -18.92 18.08
N VAL A 275 27.78 -19.04 19.13
CA VAL A 275 27.87 -18.04 20.19
C VAL A 275 29.09 -17.19 19.86
N GLU A 276 28.86 -15.95 19.43
CA GLU A 276 29.86 -14.91 19.70
C GLU A 276 29.94 -14.78 21.22
N ASP A 277 31.16 -14.97 21.73
CA ASP A 277 31.43 -14.86 23.15
C ASP A 277 31.06 -13.45 23.60
N THR A 278 30.06 -13.32 24.47
CA THR A 278 29.70 -12.03 25.09
C THR A 278 30.83 -11.48 25.96
N SER A 279 31.87 -12.30 26.22
CA SER A 279 33.11 -11.92 26.89
C SER A 279 34.32 -11.81 25.97
N GLY A 280 34.15 -11.94 24.64
CA GLY A 280 35.19 -11.60 23.69
C GLY A 280 35.46 -10.10 23.74
N GLU A 281 36.68 -9.71 24.09
CA GLU A 281 37.13 -8.32 24.04
C GLU A 281 37.03 -7.80 22.59
N PHE A 282 35.89 -7.22 22.24
CA PHE A 282 35.72 -6.48 20.99
C PHE A 282 36.43 -5.14 21.14
N PRO A 283 37.40 -4.79 20.28
CA PRO A 283 38.20 -3.58 20.46
C PRO A 283 37.49 -2.33 19.89
N TRP A 284 36.24 -2.06 20.30
CA TRP A 284 35.61 -0.73 20.32
C TRP A 284 34.35 -0.71 21.19
#